data_AF-A0A7X9IU29-F1
#
_entry.id   AF-A0A7X9IU29-F1
#
_cell.length_a   1.000
_cell.length_b   1.000
_cell.length_c   1.000
_cell.angle_alpha   90.00
_cell.angle_beta   90.00
_cell.angle_gamma   90.00
#
_symmetry.space_group_name_H-M   'P 1'
#
loop_
_entity.id
_entity.type
_entity.pdbx_description
1 polymer ?
#
loop_
_entity_poly.entity_id
_entity_poly.type
_entity_poly.pdbx_seq_one_letter_code
_entity_poly.pdbx_strand_id
1 'polypeptide(L)'
;MNHGWRLVLGIVLLAPLGACGDDGDGRDVPDVADEGTTGADADAEADAPVESVEEAEADGVEPGDDGGADAPAVCLEPSGSCRATACHAPPFALHCVGGTVLDGAGAPLGGQMVALCAAGHCYSARSRADGWFAAAIPASVSAVDEIAVYFPSDPPRHTPFCRFEALCDEAVELCAEFRLYEAPAGVELPFGALPSAVRIEAGDGGALVLPAGVEVLPPIGAAQSLALTRFPLAEHVPCFLDPAHLPVALYVVTAVDTEIIEPGTMTDPVLRPAALDLPNDTGLPAGAVVDVFVLGGAHPQHAGLSEGEWRATVTATVSADGGRIRTADGEGLGYLTWFGIYPR
;
A
#
# COMPACT_ATOMS: atom_id res chain seq x y z
N MET A 1 -39.60 -43.20 20.33
CA MET A 1 -38.25 -43.67 20.71
C MET A 1 -37.33 -42.49 20.52
N ASN A 2 -37.02 -41.79 21.60
CA ASN A 2 -36.26 -40.55 21.64
C ASN A 2 -34.83 -40.86 22.08
N HIS A 3 -33.84 -40.56 21.24
CA HIS A 3 -32.43 -40.55 21.65
C HIS A 3 -31.91 -39.13 21.52
N GLY A 4 -31.95 -38.41 22.65
CA GLY A 4 -31.26 -37.14 22.83
C GLY A 4 -29.78 -37.39 23.13
N TRP A 5 -28.92 -36.73 22.38
CA TRP A 5 -27.51 -36.62 22.70
C TRP A 5 -27.28 -35.26 23.36
N ARG A 6 -26.82 -35.30 24.62
CA ARG A 6 -26.34 -34.14 25.38
C ARG A 6 -24.84 -34.01 25.11
N LEU A 7 -24.41 -32.87 24.58
CA LEU A 7 -22.99 -32.52 24.54
C LEU A 7 -22.60 -31.96 25.92
N VAL A 8 -21.56 -32.54 26.51
CA VAL A 8 -21.00 -32.14 27.80
C VAL A 8 -20.01 -31.00 27.57
N LEU A 9 -20.27 -29.87 28.22
CA LEU A 9 -19.42 -28.69 28.28
C LEU A 9 -18.26 -28.98 29.26
N GLY A 10 -17.04 -29.13 28.76
CA GLY A 10 -15.83 -29.25 29.57
C GLY A 10 -15.16 -27.90 29.76
N ILE A 11 -15.37 -27.27 30.91
CA ILE A 11 -14.65 -26.07 31.36
C ILE A 11 -13.32 -26.54 31.95
N VAL A 12 -12.20 -26.16 31.34
CA VAL A 12 -10.86 -26.29 31.96
C VAL A 12 -10.51 -24.94 32.59
N LEU A 13 -10.59 -24.90 33.91
CA LEU A 13 -10.04 -23.86 34.77
C LEU A 13 -8.55 -24.12 34.98
N LEU A 14 -7.69 -23.20 34.57
CA LEU A 14 -6.32 -23.09 35.06
C LEU A 14 -6.07 -21.63 35.48
N ALA A 15 -5.72 -21.47 36.76
CA ALA A 15 -5.17 -20.28 37.38
C ALA A 15 -4.05 -20.75 38.35
N PRO A 16 -3.30 -19.86 39.00
CA PRO A 16 -2.26 -19.01 38.44
C PRO A 16 -0.88 -19.37 39.05
N LEU A 17 0.19 -19.10 38.30
CA LEU A 17 1.58 -19.02 38.80
C LEU A 17 2.12 -17.71 38.23
N GLY A 18 2.79 -16.80 38.91
CA GLY A 18 3.36 -16.74 40.25
C GLY A 18 4.28 -15.52 40.19
N ALA A 19 4.18 -14.65 41.18
CA ALA A 19 4.92 -13.40 41.26
C ALA A 19 6.43 -13.61 41.46
N CYS A 20 7.24 -12.73 40.88
CA CYS A 20 8.54 -12.33 41.40
C CYS A 20 8.59 -10.79 41.45
N GLY A 21 8.77 -10.25 42.66
CA GLY A 21 9.13 -8.84 42.92
C GLY A 21 10.53 -8.52 42.41
N ASP A 22 10.78 -7.28 42.00
CA ASP A 22 11.13 -6.09 42.80
C ASP A 22 12.64 -6.01 43.03
N ASP A 23 13.26 -4.96 42.48
CA ASP A 23 14.22 -4.08 43.16
C ASP A 23 14.73 -3.00 42.19
N GLY A 24 14.40 -1.74 42.52
CA GLY A 24 15.16 -0.49 42.37
C GLY A 24 16.12 -0.27 41.19
N ASP A 25 16.00 0.87 40.51
CA ASP A 25 16.66 2.08 40.99
C ASP A 25 16.32 3.31 40.13
N GLY A 26 16.36 4.46 40.80
CA GLY A 26 15.85 5.74 40.30
C GLY A 26 16.63 6.33 39.14
N ARG A 27 15.91 7.11 38.32
CA ARG A 27 16.47 8.32 37.71
C ARG A 27 15.47 9.45 37.78
N ASP A 28 15.90 10.49 38.48
CA ASP A 28 15.32 11.82 38.54
C ASP A 28 15.16 12.40 37.13
N VAL A 29 13.97 12.90 36.84
CA VAL A 29 13.73 13.83 35.73
C VAL A 29 13.47 15.20 36.36
N PRO A 30 14.31 16.22 36.09
CA PRO A 30 14.06 17.55 36.62
C PRO A 30 12.92 18.23 35.88
N ASP A 31 12.03 18.84 36.66
CA ASP A 31 11.10 19.88 36.24
C ASP A 31 11.87 21.01 35.55
N VAL A 32 11.49 21.33 34.31
CA VAL A 32 11.88 22.59 33.67
C VAL A 32 10.68 23.52 33.73
N ALA A 33 10.87 24.57 34.53
CA ALA A 33 9.93 25.65 34.74
C ALA A 33 9.75 26.50 33.49
N ASP A 34 8.50 26.91 33.34
CA ASP A 34 8.00 28.03 32.57
C ASP A 34 8.57 29.35 33.09
N GLU A 35 9.25 30.11 32.24
CA GLU A 35 9.41 31.56 32.38
C GLU A 35 9.27 32.21 31.01
N GLY A 36 8.11 32.82 30.77
CA GLY A 36 7.96 33.82 29.72
C GLY A 36 8.76 35.09 30.02
N THR A 37 9.22 35.78 28.98
CA THR A 37 9.41 37.24 29.00
C THR A 37 9.48 37.81 27.58
N THR A 38 8.98 39.04 27.53
CA THR A 38 8.71 39.96 26.42
C THR A 38 9.91 40.78 25.98
N GLY A 39 9.85 41.36 24.76
CA GLY A 39 10.57 42.58 24.35
C GLY A 39 11.43 42.35 23.10
N ALA A 40 11.06 42.83 21.91
CA ALA A 40 11.10 44.21 21.41
C ALA A 40 12.49 44.65 20.91
N ASP A 41 12.47 45.14 19.66
CA ASP A 41 13.31 46.15 19.02
C ASP A 41 14.63 45.81 18.30
N ALA A 42 14.64 46.30 17.06
CA ALA A 42 15.67 47.10 16.38
C ALA A 42 16.79 46.40 15.58
N ASP A 43 16.66 46.62 14.26
CA ASP A 43 17.62 47.27 13.36
C ASP A 43 18.99 46.65 13.01
N ALA A 44 19.26 46.83 11.71
CA ALA A 44 20.53 47.20 11.08
C ALA A 44 21.32 46.12 10.32
N GLU A 45 21.35 46.39 9.02
CA GLU A 45 22.24 46.01 7.93
C GLU A 45 23.67 45.56 8.29
N ALA A 46 24.18 44.58 7.52
CA ALA A 46 25.53 44.66 6.96
C ALA A 46 25.65 43.79 5.69
N ASP A 47 25.87 44.46 4.56
CA ASP A 47 26.42 43.91 3.32
C ASP A 47 27.71 43.13 3.58
N ALA A 48 27.79 41.91 3.07
CA ALA A 48 29.04 41.20 2.88
C ALA A 48 29.24 40.93 1.37
N PRO A 49 30.43 41.22 0.82
CA PRO A 49 30.71 41.00 -0.60
C PRO A 49 30.80 39.50 -0.88
N VAL A 50 30.05 39.05 -1.89
CA VAL A 50 30.16 37.71 -2.46
C VAL A 50 31.48 37.64 -3.22
N GLU A 51 32.47 36.95 -2.65
CA GLU A 51 33.66 36.56 -3.40
C GLU A 51 33.29 35.56 -4.48
N SER A 52 33.65 35.90 -5.71
CA SER A 52 33.54 35.07 -6.91
C SER A 52 34.37 33.81 -6.75
N VAL A 53 33.70 32.67 -6.63
CA VAL A 53 34.32 31.34 -6.70
C VAL A 53 34.65 31.04 -8.17
N GLU A 54 35.93 30.88 -8.46
CA GLU A 54 36.45 30.44 -9.75
C GLU A 54 35.88 29.07 -10.11
N GLU A 55 35.32 28.95 -11.32
CA GLU A 55 34.92 27.69 -11.94
C GLU A 55 36.17 26.84 -12.20
N ALA A 56 36.44 25.89 -11.30
CA ALA A 56 37.39 24.82 -11.54
C ALA A 56 36.72 23.78 -12.46
N GLU A 57 37.20 23.69 -13.69
CA GLU A 57 36.88 22.62 -14.63
C GLU A 57 37.29 21.28 -13.99
N ALA A 58 36.30 20.47 -13.59
CA ALA A 58 36.52 19.12 -13.10
C ALA A 58 36.68 18.18 -14.29
N ASP A 59 37.94 17.81 -14.54
CA ASP A 59 38.35 16.71 -15.41
C ASP A 59 37.59 15.41 -15.09
N GLY A 60 37.29 14.66 -16.16
CA GLY A 60 36.45 13.47 -16.17
C GLY A 60 36.82 12.44 -15.10
N VAL A 61 35.90 12.24 -14.17
CA VAL A 61 35.82 11.05 -13.32
C VAL A 61 35.04 10.01 -14.11
N GLU A 62 35.73 8.97 -14.59
CA GLU A 62 35.06 7.76 -15.06
C GLU A 62 34.14 7.25 -13.95
N PRO A 63 32.91 6.78 -14.26
CA PRO A 63 32.02 6.22 -13.25
C PRO A 63 32.74 5.03 -12.62
N GLY A 64 33.21 5.24 -11.39
CA GLY A 64 33.72 4.16 -10.56
C GLY A 64 32.59 3.16 -10.41
N ASP A 65 32.87 1.92 -10.81
CA ASP A 65 32.16 0.71 -10.43
C ASP A 65 31.92 0.78 -8.92
N ASP A 66 30.76 1.30 -8.56
CA ASP A 66 30.26 1.53 -7.23
C ASP A 66 29.89 0.17 -6.70
N GLY A 67 30.94 -0.61 -6.38
CA GLY A 67 30.91 -1.97 -5.89
C GLY A 67 29.67 -2.18 -5.06
N GLY A 68 28.63 -2.66 -5.75
CA GLY A 68 27.33 -2.86 -5.17
C GLY A 68 27.59 -3.80 -4.02
N ALA A 69 27.28 -3.34 -2.80
CA ALA A 69 27.44 -4.16 -1.63
C ALA A 69 26.84 -5.52 -1.97
N ASP A 70 27.69 -6.54 -2.07
CA ASP A 70 27.28 -7.91 -2.30
C ASP A 70 26.23 -8.21 -1.22
N ALA A 71 24.96 -8.17 -1.62
CA ALA A 71 23.88 -8.52 -0.74
C ALA A 71 24.23 -9.91 -0.20
N PRO A 72 24.20 -10.13 1.13
CA PRO A 72 24.62 -11.38 1.71
C PRO A 72 23.91 -12.50 0.96
N ALA A 73 24.69 -13.38 0.33
CA ALA A 73 24.22 -14.38 -0.62
C ALA A 73 22.97 -15.06 -0.04
N VAL A 74 21.81 -14.59 -0.51
CA VAL A 74 20.52 -15.17 -0.15
C VAL A 74 20.62 -16.61 -0.63
N CYS A 75 20.15 -17.55 0.18
CA CYS A 75 20.15 -18.97 -0.12
C CYS A 75 19.15 -19.31 -1.22
N LEU A 76 19.45 -18.80 -2.40
CA LEU A 76 18.84 -19.15 -3.66
C LEU A 76 19.69 -20.30 -4.18
N GLU A 77 19.13 -21.51 -4.19
CA GLU A 77 19.71 -22.52 -5.06
C GLU A 77 19.63 -22.00 -6.51
N PRO A 78 20.57 -22.37 -7.40
CA PRO A 78 20.47 -22.08 -8.82
C PRO A 78 19.15 -22.55 -9.46
N SER A 79 18.46 -23.50 -8.80
CA SER A 79 17.15 -24.03 -9.15
C SER A 79 15.98 -23.08 -8.88
N GLY A 80 16.18 -21.97 -8.15
CA GLY A 80 15.14 -20.98 -7.91
C GLY A 80 14.16 -21.29 -6.77
N SER A 81 14.32 -22.40 -6.03
CA SER A 81 13.45 -22.69 -4.89
C SER A 81 13.93 -22.02 -3.60
N CYS A 82 12.99 -21.45 -2.84
CA CYS A 82 13.20 -21.04 -1.46
C CYS A 82 13.36 -22.30 -0.59
N ARG A 83 14.57 -22.60 -0.08
CA ARG A 83 14.73 -23.71 0.89
C ARG A 83 14.62 -23.21 2.32
N ALA A 84 13.77 -23.86 3.12
CA ALA A 84 13.64 -23.67 4.58
C ALA A 84 14.88 -24.10 5.39
N THR A 85 16.04 -24.29 4.76
CA THR A 85 17.28 -24.53 5.52
C THR A 85 17.70 -23.17 6.05
N ALA A 86 17.44 -22.91 7.34
CA ALA A 86 17.86 -21.70 8.03
C ALA A 86 19.32 -21.44 7.70
N CYS A 87 19.55 -20.54 6.76
CA CYS A 87 20.89 -20.18 6.38
C CYS A 87 21.48 -19.49 7.57
N HIS A 88 22.31 -20.23 8.30
CA HIS A 88 23.11 -19.70 9.38
C HIS A 88 24.13 -18.77 8.73
N ALA A 89 23.68 -17.55 8.41
CA ALA A 89 24.54 -16.39 8.35
C ALA A 89 24.54 -15.84 9.79
N PRO A 90 25.41 -16.34 10.69
CA PRO A 90 25.47 -15.80 12.04
C PRO A 90 25.63 -14.28 11.96
N PRO A 91 24.85 -13.52 12.76
CA PRO A 91 24.13 -13.96 13.96
C PRO A 91 22.61 -14.22 13.80
N PHE A 92 22.04 -14.25 12.59
CA PHE A 92 20.57 -14.29 12.41
C PHE A 92 20.08 -15.52 11.64
N ALA A 93 18.97 -16.10 12.09
CA ALA A 93 18.18 -17.02 11.27
C ALA A 93 17.33 -16.20 10.29
N LEU A 94 17.20 -16.68 9.05
CA LEU A 94 16.42 -16.04 7.99
C LEU A 94 15.33 -16.99 7.50
N HIS A 95 14.14 -16.44 7.27
CA HIS A 95 13.14 -16.99 6.35
C HIS A 95 13.45 -16.49 4.94
N CYS A 96 13.26 -17.33 3.93
CA CYS A 96 13.12 -16.87 2.54
C CYS A 96 11.61 -16.69 2.30
N VAL A 97 11.22 -15.75 1.46
CA VAL A 97 9.84 -15.64 0.97
C VAL A 97 9.93 -15.35 -0.50
N GLY A 98 9.42 -16.26 -1.33
CA GLY A 98 9.51 -16.18 -2.78
C GLY A 98 8.18 -16.38 -3.47
N GLY A 99 8.13 -15.97 -4.73
CA GLY A 99 6.97 -16.12 -5.60
C GLY A 99 7.31 -15.80 -7.04
N THR A 100 6.30 -15.88 -7.90
CA THR A 100 6.45 -15.60 -9.34
C THR A 100 5.65 -14.37 -9.72
N VAL A 101 6.28 -13.45 -10.46
CA VAL A 101 5.61 -12.29 -11.07
C VAL A 101 5.51 -12.47 -12.58
N LEU A 102 4.30 -12.29 -13.09
CA LEU A 102 3.94 -12.34 -14.48
C LEU A 102 3.36 -10.99 -14.92
N ASP A 103 3.42 -10.69 -16.21
CA ASP A 103 2.67 -9.59 -16.80
C ASP A 103 1.17 -9.93 -16.97
N GLY A 104 0.39 -8.97 -17.46
CA GLY A 104 -1.04 -9.17 -17.73
C GLY A 104 -1.35 -10.28 -18.76
N ALA A 105 -0.40 -10.59 -19.66
CA ALA A 105 -0.52 -11.68 -20.63
C ALA A 105 -0.11 -13.04 -20.04
N GLY A 106 0.46 -13.07 -18.83
CA GLY A 106 0.97 -14.26 -18.17
C GLY A 106 2.40 -14.62 -18.55
N ALA A 107 3.15 -13.73 -19.21
CA ALA A 107 4.57 -13.93 -19.46
C ALA A 107 5.39 -13.55 -18.22
N PRO A 108 6.53 -14.21 -17.95
CA PRO A 108 7.36 -13.87 -16.81
C PRO A 108 7.88 -12.43 -16.86
N LEU A 109 7.75 -11.72 -15.75
CA LEU A 109 8.15 -10.31 -15.65
C LEU A 109 9.50 -10.22 -14.92
N GLY A 110 10.59 -10.13 -15.68
CA GLY A 110 11.93 -9.99 -15.12
C GLY A 110 12.33 -8.55 -14.76
N GLY A 111 13.13 -8.39 -13.71
CA GLY A 111 13.59 -7.10 -13.25
C GLY A 111 12.58 -6.33 -12.41
N GLN A 112 11.41 -6.89 -12.10
CA GLN A 112 10.39 -6.25 -11.28
C GLN A 112 10.86 -6.15 -9.83
N MET A 113 10.82 -4.94 -9.27
CA MET A 113 11.07 -4.74 -7.85
C MET A 113 9.87 -5.25 -7.05
N VAL A 114 10.15 -5.97 -5.97
CA VAL A 114 9.16 -6.51 -5.06
C VAL A 114 9.53 -6.05 -3.66
N ALA A 115 8.59 -5.44 -2.95
CA ALA A 115 8.72 -5.12 -1.54
C ALA A 115 7.78 -6.03 -0.75
N LEU A 116 8.33 -6.79 0.20
CA LEU A 116 7.59 -7.64 1.12
C LEU A 116 7.59 -6.97 2.49
N CYS A 117 6.43 -6.56 2.98
CA CYS A 117 6.31 -5.86 4.26
C CYS A 117 5.68 -6.78 5.32
N ALA A 118 6.32 -6.92 6.47
CA ALA A 118 5.84 -7.71 7.60
C ALA A 118 6.22 -7.04 8.93
N ALA A 119 5.29 -6.99 9.88
CA ALA A 119 5.47 -6.37 11.19
C ALA A 119 6.07 -4.94 11.12
N GLY A 120 5.69 -4.14 10.12
CA GLY A 120 6.20 -2.77 9.92
C GLY A 120 7.59 -2.66 9.30
N HIS A 121 8.18 -3.77 8.84
CA HIS A 121 9.46 -3.79 8.13
C HIS A 121 9.26 -4.27 6.68
N CYS A 122 9.85 -3.55 5.72
CA CYS A 122 9.80 -3.93 4.31
C CYS A 122 11.16 -4.44 3.81
N TYR A 123 11.14 -5.54 3.08
CA TYR A 123 12.28 -6.23 2.49
C TYR A 123 12.14 -6.19 0.98
N SER A 124 13.20 -5.85 0.25
CA SER A 124 13.15 -5.76 -1.21
C SER A 124 13.79 -6.97 -1.89
N ALA A 125 13.24 -7.34 -3.03
CA ALA A 125 13.78 -8.31 -3.98
C ALA A 125 13.56 -7.81 -5.40
N ARG A 126 14.26 -8.41 -6.36
CA ARG A 126 14.01 -8.18 -7.78
C ARG A 126 13.75 -9.52 -8.47
N SER A 127 12.71 -9.59 -9.30
CA SER A 127 12.42 -10.79 -10.07
C SER A 127 13.51 -11.06 -11.11
N ARG A 128 13.78 -12.33 -11.34
CA ARG A 128 14.72 -12.83 -12.37
C ARG A 128 14.02 -12.90 -13.72
N ALA A 129 14.76 -13.26 -14.77
CA ALA A 129 14.21 -13.36 -16.14
C ALA A 129 13.05 -14.38 -16.27
N ASP A 130 12.95 -15.35 -15.37
CA ASP A 130 11.86 -16.32 -15.26
C ASP A 130 10.69 -15.81 -14.39
N GLY A 131 10.69 -14.53 -14.00
CA GLY A 131 9.64 -13.91 -13.18
C GLY A 131 9.74 -14.23 -11.68
N TRP A 132 10.60 -15.17 -11.30
CA TRP A 132 10.75 -15.58 -9.91
C TRP A 132 11.50 -14.54 -9.08
N PHE A 133 11.01 -14.23 -7.88
CA PHE A 133 11.70 -13.41 -6.89
C PHE A 133 11.76 -14.15 -5.54
N ALA A 134 12.70 -13.72 -4.70
CA ALA A 134 12.74 -14.13 -3.30
C ALA A 134 13.44 -13.07 -2.46
N ALA A 135 12.91 -12.82 -1.27
CA ALA A 135 13.50 -11.94 -0.26
C ALA A 135 13.87 -12.74 0.99
N ALA A 136 14.91 -12.29 1.69
CA ALA A 136 15.26 -12.80 3.01
C ALA A 136 14.62 -11.93 4.10
N ILE A 137 13.88 -12.56 5.00
CA ILE A 137 13.23 -11.92 6.15
C ILE A 137 13.85 -12.49 7.43
N PRO A 138 14.29 -11.69 8.40
CA PRO A 138 14.77 -12.18 9.69
C PRO A 138 13.74 -13.05 10.39
N ALA A 139 14.16 -14.20 10.92
CA ALA A 139 13.29 -15.12 11.65
C ALA A 139 12.77 -14.56 12.98
N SER A 140 13.30 -13.42 13.42
CA SER A 140 12.75 -12.65 14.54
C SER A 140 11.45 -11.93 14.21
N VAL A 141 11.08 -11.81 12.92
CA VAL A 141 9.81 -11.22 12.50
C VAL A 141 8.70 -12.25 12.74
N SER A 142 7.92 -12.05 13.80
CA SER A 142 6.90 -13.01 14.25
C SER A 142 5.64 -13.06 13.39
N ALA A 143 5.49 -12.15 12.41
CA ALA A 143 4.30 -11.99 11.58
C ALA A 143 4.59 -12.28 10.09
N VAL A 144 5.43 -13.28 9.79
CA VAL A 144 5.64 -13.73 8.40
C VAL A 144 4.38 -14.31 7.75
N ASP A 145 3.39 -14.69 8.55
CA ASP A 145 2.07 -15.13 8.07
C ASP A 145 1.17 -13.94 7.67
N GLU A 146 1.62 -12.70 7.91
CA GLU A 146 0.91 -11.45 7.58
C GLU A 146 1.79 -10.56 6.68
N ILE A 147 2.30 -11.12 5.57
CA ILE A 147 3.14 -10.38 4.62
C ILE A 147 2.28 -9.61 3.60
N ALA A 148 2.47 -8.30 3.52
CA ALA A 148 2.10 -7.47 2.37
C ALA A 148 3.11 -7.68 1.24
N VAL A 149 2.64 -7.79 0.00
CA VAL A 149 3.51 -7.70 -1.18
C VAL A 149 3.12 -6.48 -2.00
N TYR A 150 4.10 -5.61 -2.25
CA TYR A 150 3.99 -4.39 -3.04
C TYR A 150 4.99 -4.40 -4.19
N PHE A 151 4.60 -3.87 -5.36
CA PHE A 151 5.43 -3.86 -6.58
C PHE A 151 5.70 -2.42 -7.01
N PRO A 152 6.69 -1.73 -6.39
CA PRO A 152 7.12 -0.43 -6.88
C PRO A 152 7.64 -0.62 -8.31
N SER A 153 7.09 0.11 -9.27
CA SER A 153 7.39 -0.13 -10.68
C SER A 153 7.42 1.15 -11.49
N ASP A 154 8.41 1.22 -12.38
CA ASP A 154 8.45 2.06 -13.56
C ASP A 154 8.66 1.09 -14.76
N PRO A 155 7.69 0.93 -15.67
CA PRO A 155 6.40 1.64 -15.73
C PRO A 155 5.46 1.24 -14.57
N PRO A 156 4.55 2.13 -14.15
CA PRO A 156 3.60 1.84 -13.07
C PRO A 156 2.66 0.67 -13.41
N ARG A 157 2.40 -0.20 -12.43
CA ARG A 157 1.54 -1.39 -12.56
C ARG A 157 0.44 -1.45 -11.51
N HIS A 158 -0.69 -2.03 -11.87
CA HIS A 158 -1.79 -2.34 -10.95
C HIS A 158 -1.34 -3.43 -9.97
N THR A 159 -1.09 -3.04 -8.73
CA THR A 159 -0.59 -3.92 -7.68
C THR A 159 -1.73 -4.32 -6.74
N PRO A 160 -2.17 -5.58 -6.72
CA PRO A 160 -3.15 -6.04 -5.74
C PRO A 160 -2.49 -6.28 -4.37
N PHE A 161 -3.21 -5.95 -3.29
CA PHE A 161 -2.84 -6.38 -1.93
C PHE A 161 -3.61 -7.65 -1.60
N CYS A 162 -2.94 -8.80 -1.68
CA CYS A 162 -3.51 -10.08 -1.28
C CYS A 162 -3.18 -10.33 0.20
N ARG A 163 -4.19 -10.68 1.02
CA ARG A 163 -3.92 -11.30 2.32
C ARG A 163 -3.49 -12.75 2.09
N PHE A 164 -2.33 -13.13 2.59
CA PHE A 164 -1.78 -14.47 2.38
C PHE A 164 -1.99 -15.33 3.62
N GLU A 165 -3.06 -16.13 3.63
CA GLU A 165 -3.26 -17.17 4.66
C GLU A 165 -2.73 -18.55 4.22
N ALA A 166 -2.00 -18.65 3.11
CA ALA A 166 -1.47 -19.92 2.63
C ALA A 166 -0.09 -19.77 1.99
N LEU A 167 0.96 -19.92 2.80
CA LEU A 167 2.24 -20.46 2.32
C LEU A 167 1.98 -21.90 1.88
N CYS A 168 2.42 -22.28 0.68
CA CYS A 168 2.04 -23.58 0.10
C CYS A 168 2.61 -24.78 0.85
N ASP A 169 3.77 -24.61 1.49
CA ASP A 169 4.55 -25.71 2.08
C ASP A 169 4.99 -25.40 3.52
N GLU A 170 4.16 -24.72 4.32
CA GLU A 170 4.45 -24.31 5.72
C GLU A 170 5.75 -23.49 5.89
N ALA A 171 6.37 -23.11 4.78
CA ALA A 171 7.60 -22.36 4.74
C ALA A 171 7.74 -21.74 3.35
N VAL A 172 7.81 -20.40 3.31
CA VAL A 172 8.82 -19.71 2.50
C VAL A 172 8.49 -19.54 0.99
N GLU A 173 7.39 -20.10 0.48
CA GLU A 173 6.91 -19.92 -0.90
C GLU A 173 5.42 -19.51 -1.00
N LEU A 174 5.16 -18.46 -1.79
CA LEU A 174 3.84 -17.94 -2.09
C LEU A 174 3.18 -18.78 -3.20
N CYS A 175 2.00 -19.33 -2.89
CA CYS A 175 1.27 -20.21 -3.81
C CYS A 175 0.80 -19.58 -5.11
N ALA A 176 0.52 -18.27 -5.07
CA ALA A 176 -0.13 -17.57 -6.16
C ALA A 176 0.89 -16.80 -6.99
N GLU A 177 0.76 -16.92 -8.31
CA GLU A 177 1.44 -16.04 -9.24
C GLU A 177 0.86 -14.63 -9.14
N PHE A 178 1.73 -13.62 -9.16
CA PHE A 178 1.35 -12.23 -9.20
C PHE A 178 1.26 -11.76 -10.64
N ARG A 179 0.05 -11.52 -11.14
CA ARG A 179 -0.14 -10.90 -12.45
C ARG A 179 -0.22 -9.39 -12.31
N LEU A 180 0.77 -8.69 -12.88
CA LEU A 180 0.85 -7.25 -12.86
C LEU A 180 0.49 -6.66 -14.23
N TYR A 181 -0.61 -5.92 -14.24
CA TYR A 181 -1.11 -5.22 -15.42
C TYR A 181 -0.47 -3.84 -15.46
N GLU A 182 0.03 -3.44 -16.63
CA GLU A 182 0.55 -2.08 -16.81
C GLU A 182 -0.57 -1.07 -16.65
N ALA A 183 -0.32 -0.05 -15.84
CA ALA A 183 -1.23 1.07 -15.73
C ALA A 183 -1.10 1.95 -16.99
N PRO A 184 -2.19 2.56 -17.47
CA PRO A 184 -2.11 3.57 -18.51
C PRO A 184 -1.33 4.78 -18.00
N ALA A 185 -0.90 5.64 -18.92
CA ALA A 185 -0.31 6.93 -18.57
C ALA A 185 -1.27 7.73 -17.68
N GLY A 186 -0.75 8.21 -16.55
CA GLY A 186 -1.52 8.97 -15.57
C GLY A 186 -1.70 10.44 -15.96
N VAL A 187 -2.56 11.11 -15.21
CA VAL A 187 -2.64 12.56 -15.15
C VAL A 187 -1.56 13.06 -14.19
N GLU A 188 -0.59 13.80 -14.70
CA GLU A 188 0.42 14.49 -13.89
C GLU A 188 -0.24 15.51 -12.96
N LEU A 189 0.17 15.51 -11.70
CA LEU A 189 -0.34 16.40 -10.67
C LEU A 189 0.76 17.34 -10.18
N PRO A 190 0.43 18.60 -9.85
CA PRO A 190 1.40 19.48 -9.23
C PRO A 190 1.78 18.96 -7.83
N PHE A 191 2.97 19.35 -7.37
CA PHE A 191 3.31 19.27 -5.95
C PHE A 191 2.51 20.31 -5.17
N GLY A 192 2.04 19.93 -3.98
CA GLY A 192 1.20 20.80 -3.14
C GLY A 192 -0.25 20.84 -3.58
N ALA A 193 -0.98 21.84 -3.07
CA ALA A 193 -2.42 21.93 -3.24
C ALA A 193 -2.85 22.10 -4.72
N LEU A 194 -3.85 21.33 -5.13
CA LEU A 194 -4.41 21.41 -6.48
C LEU A 194 -5.05 22.80 -6.73
N PRO A 195 -4.65 23.54 -7.78
CA PRO A 195 -5.19 24.88 -8.05
C PRO A 195 -6.64 24.85 -8.56
N SER A 196 -7.07 23.73 -9.13
CA SER A 196 -8.42 23.49 -9.61
C SER A 196 -8.79 22.02 -9.40
N ALA A 197 -10.08 21.70 -9.52
CA ALA A 197 -10.49 20.31 -9.54
C ALA A 197 -9.84 19.58 -10.72
N VAL A 198 -9.45 18.32 -10.50
CA VAL A 198 -8.83 17.46 -11.51
C VAL A 198 -9.71 16.25 -11.73
N ARG A 199 -9.98 15.92 -12.99
CA ARG A 199 -10.75 14.74 -13.39
C ARG A 199 -9.80 13.72 -14.00
N ILE A 200 -9.78 12.53 -13.41
CA ILE A 200 -8.99 11.38 -13.87
C ILE A 200 -9.96 10.37 -14.45
N GLU A 201 -9.86 10.10 -15.76
CA GLU A 201 -10.80 9.24 -16.48
C GLU A 201 -10.21 7.85 -16.74
N ALA A 202 -11.06 6.83 -16.59
CA ALA A 202 -10.80 5.48 -17.06
C ALA A 202 -11.28 5.30 -18.50
N GLY A 203 -10.77 4.25 -19.17
CA GLY A 203 -11.12 3.96 -20.57
C GLY A 203 -12.60 3.66 -20.83
N ASP A 204 -13.39 3.36 -19.80
CA ASP A 204 -14.84 3.13 -19.87
C ASP A 204 -15.67 4.41 -19.64
N GLY A 205 -15.03 5.56 -19.46
CA GLY A 205 -15.69 6.82 -19.11
C GLY A 205 -16.07 6.95 -17.62
N GLY A 206 -15.63 6.02 -16.77
CA GLY A 206 -15.61 6.21 -15.33
C GLY A 206 -14.60 7.29 -14.95
N ALA A 207 -14.86 8.03 -13.89
CA ALA A 207 -13.98 9.10 -13.46
C ALA A 207 -13.90 9.23 -11.93
N LEU A 208 -12.70 9.61 -11.51
CA LEU A 208 -12.39 10.10 -10.18
C LEU A 208 -12.19 11.62 -10.27
N VAL A 209 -12.84 12.38 -9.39
CA VAL A 209 -12.74 13.84 -9.38
C VAL A 209 -12.11 14.30 -8.09
N LEU A 210 -10.87 14.78 -8.18
CA LEU A 210 -10.16 15.42 -7.08
C LEU A 210 -10.66 16.86 -6.93
N PRO A 211 -11.10 17.29 -5.74
CA PRO A 211 -11.52 18.67 -5.54
C PRO A 211 -10.34 19.65 -5.58
N ALA A 212 -10.60 20.92 -5.86
CA ALA A 212 -9.57 21.96 -5.73
C ALA A 212 -9.13 22.11 -4.27
N GLY A 213 -7.87 22.51 -4.07
CA GLY A 213 -7.32 22.83 -2.76
C GLY A 213 -6.96 21.63 -1.89
N VAL A 214 -6.97 20.40 -2.43
CA VAL A 214 -6.41 19.22 -1.74
C VAL A 214 -4.98 18.97 -2.16
N GLU A 215 -4.21 18.30 -1.31
CA GLU A 215 -2.92 17.72 -1.64
C GLU A 215 -3.07 16.24 -1.96
N VAL A 216 -2.25 15.75 -2.89
CA VAL A 216 -2.20 14.32 -3.26
C VAL A 216 -0.88 13.77 -2.77
N LEU A 217 -0.95 12.80 -1.86
CA LEU A 217 0.18 12.14 -1.26
C LEU A 217 0.29 10.72 -1.82
N PRO A 218 1.06 10.50 -2.90
CA PRO A 218 1.31 9.15 -3.40
C PRO A 218 2.21 8.37 -2.43
N PRO A 219 2.26 7.03 -2.53
CA PRO A 219 3.19 6.23 -1.74
C PRO A 219 4.65 6.62 -2.05
N ILE A 220 5.54 6.37 -1.10
CA ILE A 220 6.96 6.70 -1.23
C ILE A 220 7.54 6.05 -2.51
N GLY A 221 8.20 6.88 -3.32
CA GLY A 221 8.86 6.46 -4.55
C GLY A 221 7.95 6.32 -5.77
N ALA A 222 6.64 6.59 -5.65
CA ALA A 222 5.76 6.68 -6.80
C ALA A 222 5.86 8.07 -7.49
N ALA A 223 5.54 8.08 -8.79
CA ALA A 223 5.42 9.31 -9.55
C ALA A 223 4.24 10.16 -9.06
N GLN A 224 4.34 11.49 -9.21
CA GLN A 224 3.27 12.44 -8.92
C GLN A 224 2.22 12.45 -10.04
N SER A 225 1.69 11.28 -10.37
CA SER A 225 0.73 11.07 -11.45
C SER A 225 -0.32 10.05 -11.03
N LEU A 226 -1.57 10.25 -11.43
CA LEU A 226 -2.65 9.31 -11.14
C LEU A 226 -3.35 8.80 -12.40
N ALA A 227 -3.52 7.49 -12.47
CA ALA A 227 -4.33 6.79 -13.46
C ALA A 227 -5.51 6.10 -12.78
N LEU A 228 -6.67 6.10 -13.43
CA LEU A 228 -7.83 5.31 -13.05
C LEU A 228 -8.06 4.25 -14.13
N THR A 229 -8.20 2.98 -13.73
CA THR A 229 -8.44 1.89 -14.67
C THR A 229 -9.60 1.03 -14.21
N ARG A 230 -10.52 0.69 -15.14
CA ARG A 230 -11.50 -0.35 -14.91
C ARG A 230 -10.84 -1.71 -15.11
N PHE A 231 -10.85 -2.52 -14.06
CA PHE A 231 -10.21 -3.83 -14.09
C PHE A 231 -11.11 -4.89 -14.75
N PRO A 232 -10.58 -5.72 -15.66
CA PRO A 232 -11.36 -6.71 -16.40
C PRO A 232 -11.64 -7.96 -15.56
N LEU A 233 -12.60 -7.84 -14.63
CA LEU A 233 -12.99 -8.94 -13.72
C LEU A 233 -13.40 -10.24 -14.40
N ALA A 234 -13.90 -10.17 -15.64
CA ALA A 234 -14.28 -11.35 -16.41
C ALA A 234 -13.07 -12.19 -16.87
N GLU A 235 -11.89 -11.58 -16.96
CA GLU A 235 -10.65 -12.22 -17.40
C GLU A 235 -9.81 -12.67 -16.22
N HIS A 236 -9.81 -11.89 -15.13
CA HIS A 236 -9.04 -12.18 -13.94
C HIS A 236 -9.75 -11.68 -12.69
N VAL A 237 -9.81 -12.53 -11.65
CA VAL A 237 -10.31 -12.16 -10.33
C VAL A 237 -9.11 -11.98 -9.41
N PRO A 238 -8.84 -10.75 -8.93
CA PRO A 238 -7.79 -10.53 -7.94
C PRO A 238 -8.00 -11.39 -6.69
N CYS A 239 -6.89 -11.87 -6.14
CA CYS A 239 -6.79 -12.69 -4.93
C CYS A 239 -7.60 -12.22 -3.70
N PHE A 240 -7.86 -10.91 -3.57
CA PHE A 240 -8.56 -10.33 -2.43
C PHE A 240 -10.08 -10.35 -2.57
N LEU A 241 -10.60 -10.79 -3.73
CA LEU A 241 -12.04 -10.92 -3.97
C LEU A 241 -12.49 -12.37 -3.87
N ASP A 242 -13.65 -12.57 -3.24
CA ASP A 242 -14.36 -13.86 -3.27
C ASP A 242 -15.01 -14.06 -4.66
N PRO A 243 -14.64 -15.11 -5.42
CA PRO A 243 -15.25 -15.41 -6.71
C PRO A 243 -16.76 -15.63 -6.66
N ALA A 244 -17.34 -15.98 -5.51
CA ALA A 244 -18.78 -16.13 -5.33
C ALA A 244 -19.50 -14.78 -5.13
N HIS A 245 -18.78 -13.72 -4.78
CA HIS A 245 -19.32 -12.41 -4.41
C HIS A 245 -18.50 -11.28 -5.06
N LEU A 246 -18.43 -11.28 -6.39
CA LEU A 246 -17.72 -10.26 -7.16
C LEU A 246 -18.48 -8.92 -7.17
N PRO A 247 -17.77 -7.78 -7.17
CA PRO A 247 -18.41 -6.49 -7.40
C PRO A 247 -18.89 -6.40 -8.85
N VAL A 248 -19.90 -5.55 -9.08
CA VAL A 248 -20.45 -5.33 -10.43
C VAL A 248 -19.50 -4.50 -11.31
N ALA A 249 -18.57 -3.77 -10.69
CA ALA A 249 -17.44 -3.13 -11.34
C ALA A 249 -16.27 -3.04 -10.35
N LEU A 250 -15.04 -3.21 -10.85
CA LEU A 250 -13.81 -3.04 -10.09
C LEU A 250 -12.94 -2.00 -10.79
N TYR A 251 -12.41 -1.08 -10.02
CA TYR A 251 -11.48 -0.06 -10.47
C TYR A 251 -10.22 -0.08 -9.61
N VAL A 252 -9.14 0.42 -10.20
CA VAL A 252 -7.85 0.60 -9.53
C VAL A 252 -7.32 1.99 -9.84
N VAL A 253 -6.85 2.67 -8.81
CA VAL A 253 -6.07 3.90 -8.92
C VAL A 253 -4.59 3.55 -8.87
N THR A 254 -3.79 4.12 -9.75
CA THR A 254 -2.32 3.93 -9.77
C THR A 254 -1.63 5.29 -9.74
N ALA A 255 -0.68 5.55 -8.84
CA ALA A 255 -0.18 4.64 -7.80
C ALA A 255 -1.25 4.29 -6.75
N VAL A 256 -1.26 3.03 -6.31
CA VAL A 256 -2.10 2.57 -5.19
C VAL A 256 -1.63 3.22 -3.89
N ASP A 257 -2.46 3.20 -2.87
CA ASP A 257 -2.17 3.78 -1.54
C ASP A 257 -1.92 5.29 -1.58
N THR A 258 -2.59 5.97 -2.50
CA THR A 258 -2.52 7.42 -2.60
C THR A 258 -3.56 8.03 -1.66
N GLU A 259 -3.13 8.95 -0.80
CA GLU A 259 -4.02 9.72 0.07
C GLU A 259 -4.37 11.08 -0.56
N ILE A 260 -5.63 11.50 -0.39
CA ILE A 260 -6.10 12.83 -0.74
C ILE A 260 -6.30 13.58 0.57
N ILE A 261 -5.49 14.60 0.80
CA ILE A 261 -5.35 15.21 2.14
C ILE A 261 -5.62 16.71 2.11
N GLU A 262 -5.89 17.27 3.28
CA GLU A 262 -5.90 18.71 3.47
C GLU A 262 -4.46 19.26 3.40
N PRO A 263 -4.22 20.40 2.71
CA PRO A 263 -2.88 20.96 2.60
C PRO A 263 -2.22 21.21 3.95
N GLY A 264 -0.94 20.82 4.07
CA GLY A 264 -0.19 20.98 5.30
C GLY A 264 -0.46 19.93 6.38
N THR A 265 -1.24 18.89 6.08
CA THR A 265 -1.51 17.77 7.01
C THR A 265 -0.70 16.51 6.71
N MET A 266 0.40 16.59 5.94
CA MET A 266 1.19 15.41 5.54
C MET A 266 1.66 14.51 6.70
N THR A 267 1.93 15.08 7.88
CA THR A 267 2.40 14.31 9.05
C THR A 267 1.26 13.62 9.81
N ASP A 268 0.05 14.20 9.78
CA ASP A 268 -1.17 13.65 10.38
C ASP A 268 -2.33 13.85 9.38
N PRO A 269 -2.40 13.00 8.33
CA PRO A 269 -3.27 13.21 7.19
C PRO A 269 -4.75 13.39 7.54
N VAL A 270 -5.29 14.56 7.18
CA VAL A 270 -6.74 14.79 7.23
C VAL A 270 -7.31 14.48 5.85
N LEU A 271 -7.91 13.29 5.71
CA LEU A 271 -8.42 12.82 4.43
C LEU A 271 -9.56 13.68 3.89
N ARG A 272 -9.53 13.94 2.59
CA ARG A 272 -10.51 14.73 1.83
C ARG A 272 -11.12 13.88 0.71
N PRO A 273 -12.44 13.94 0.50
CA PRO A 273 -13.11 13.05 -0.43
C PRO A 273 -12.86 13.41 -1.89
N ALA A 274 -12.42 12.45 -2.69
CA ALA A 274 -12.46 12.48 -4.15
C ALA A 274 -13.76 11.85 -4.65
N ALA A 275 -14.55 12.59 -5.43
CA ALA A 275 -15.86 12.15 -5.88
C ALA A 275 -15.74 11.09 -6.98
N LEU A 276 -16.72 10.19 -7.02
CA LEU A 276 -16.83 9.17 -8.07
C LEU A 276 -17.94 9.53 -9.05
N ASP A 277 -17.66 9.33 -10.33
CA ASP A 277 -18.64 9.48 -11.41
C ASP A 277 -18.41 8.36 -12.43
N LEU A 278 -19.10 7.24 -12.22
CA LEU A 278 -18.87 5.97 -12.92
C LEU A 278 -20.04 5.64 -13.85
N PRO A 279 -19.82 4.92 -14.97
CA PRO A 279 -20.91 4.40 -15.79
C PRO A 279 -21.72 3.32 -15.04
N ASN A 280 -23.03 3.28 -15.26
CA ASN A 280 -23.92 2.23 -14.74
C ASN A 280 -24.18 1.14 -15.81
N ASP A 281 -23.12 0.51 -16.30
CA ASP A 281 -23.23 -0.51 -17.37
C ASP A 281 -23.94 -1.80 -16.90
N THR A 282 -24.13 -1.93 -15.60
CA THR A 282 -24.74 -3.09 -14.94
C THR A 282 -26.26 -2.98 -14.92
N GLY A 283 -26.82 -1.85 -15.37
CA GLY A 283 -28.26 -1.65 -15.49
C GLY A 283 -28.98 -1.56 -14.15
N LEU A 284 -28.30 -1.08 -13.10
CA LEU A 284 -28.94 -0.85 -11.80
C LEU A 284 -30.08 0.17 -11.94
N PRO A 285 -31.20 0.02 -11.20
CA PRO A 285 -32.31 0.97 -11.28
C PRO A 285 -31.90 2.40 -10.90
N ALA A 286 -32.50 3.40 -11.54
CA ALA A 286 -32.33 4.80 -11.15
C ALA A 286 -32.68 5.00 -9.67
N GLY A 287 -31.84 5.74 -8.95
CA GLY A 287 -31.96 5.96 -7.50
C GLY A 287 -31.53 4.78 -6.63
N ALA A 288 -31.06 3.66 -7.19
CA ALA A 288 -30.47 2.58 -6.40
C ALA A 288 -29.22 3.08 -5.66
N VAL A 289 -29.07 2.66 -4.41
CA VAL A 289 -27.87 2.93 -3.61
C VAL A 289 -26.92 1.74 -3.74
N VAL A 290 -25.64 2.03 -3.90
CA VAL A 290 -24.57 1.03 -3.95
C VAL A 290 -23.56 1.31 -2.85
N ASP A 291 -22.93 0.25 -2.37
CA ASP A 291 -21.74 0.34 -1.53
C ASP A 291 -20.49 0.37 -2.40
N VAL A 292 -19.56 1.27 -2.04
CA VAL A 292 -18.22 1.31 -2.60
C VAL A 292 -17.28 0.69 -1.58
N PHE A 293 -16.75 -0.47 -1.94
CA PHE A 293 -15.74 -1.17 -1.16
C PHE A 293 -14.35 -0.70 -1.57
N VAL A 294 -13.44 -0.63 -0.61
CA VAL A 294 -12.04 -0.23 -0.82
C VAL A 294 -11.14 -1.29 -0.20
N LEU A 295 -10.02 -1.57 -0.87
CA LEU A 295 -8.98 -2.45 -0.37
C LEU A 295 -8.00 -1.65 0.50
N GLY A 296 -7.77 -2.06 1.75
CA GLY A 296 -6.68 -1.51 2.54
C GLY A 296 -5.33 -1.91 1.93
N GLY A 297 -4.46 -0.94 1.65
CA GLY A 297 -3.09 -1.21 1.19
C GLY A 297 -2.08 -1.33 2.34
N ALA A 298 -0.81 -0.99 2.09
CA ALA A 298 0.28 -1.12 3.06
C ALA A 298 0.26 -0.07 4.17
N HIS A 299 -0.30 1.12 3.90
CA HIS A 299 -0.41 2.19 4.90
C HIS A 299 -1.83 2.79 4.97
N PRO A 300 -2.88 2.00 5.27
CA PRO A 300 -4.26 2.43 5.13
C PRO A 300 -4.85 3.02 6.44
N GLN A 301 -4.01 3.23 7.45
CA GLN A 301 -4.42 3.52 8.83
C GLN A 301 -5.23 4.82 8.96
N HIS A 302 -4.91 5.88 8.21
CA HIS A 302 -5.66 7.14 8.23
C HIS A 302 -7.06 6.98 7.62
N ALA A 303 -7.26 5.96 6.77
CA ALA A 303 -8.56 5.60 6.22
C ALA A 303 -9.39 4.69 7.16
N GLY A 304 -8.86 4.35 8.34
CA GLY A 304 -9.47 3.42 9.29
C GLY A 304 -9.60 2.00 8.72
N LEU A 305 -8.82 1.66 7.69
CA LEU A 305 -8.75 0.34 7.09
C LEU A 305 -7.52 -0.39 7.64
N SER A 306 -7.58 -1.71 7.68
CA SER A 306 -6.43 -2.58 7.92
C SER A 306 -5.85 -3.06 6.60
N GLU A 307 -4.58 -3.43 6.58
CA GLU A 307 -3.94 -3.95 5.37
C GLU A 307 -4.68 -5.18 4.82
N GLY A 308 -4.93 -5.19 3.51
CA GLY A 308 -5.68 -6.21 2.79
C GLY A 308 -7.17 -6.32 3.16
N GLU A 309 -7.70 -5.42 4.00
CA GLU A 309 -9.11 -5.39 4.36
C GLU A 309 -9.94 -4.95 3.15
N TRP A 310 -10.95 -5.75 2.78
CA TRP A 310 -11.95 -5.36 1.77
C TRP A 310 -13.23 -4.92 2.46
N ARG A 311 -13.49 -3.61 2.53
CA ARG A 311 -14.61 -3.05 3.31
C ARG A 311 -15.35 -1.95 2.57
N ALA A 312 -16.67 -1.88 2.76
CA ALA A 312 -17.49 -0.72 2.38
C ALA A 312 -17.02 0.54 3.12
N THR A 313 -16.68 1.59 2.37
CA THR A 313 -16.20 2.87 2.94
C THR A 313 -17.15 4.02 2.66
N VAL A 314 -17.76 4.06 1.48
CA VAL A 314 -18.70 5.12 1.09
C VAL A 314 -19.88 4.54 0.31
N THR A 315 -20.93 5.36 0.16
CA THR A 315 -22.08 5.04 -0.69
C THR A 315 -22.09 5.88 -1.95
N ALA A 316 -22.63 5.32 -3.02
CA ALA A 316 -22.98 6.05 -4.23
C ALA A 316 -24.42 5.76 -4.63
N THR A 317 -24.98 6.61 -5.49
CA THR A 317 -26.35 6.49 -5.98
C THR A 317 -26.36 6.49 -7.49
N VAL A 318 -27.23 5.66 -8.07
CA VAL A 318 -27.51 5.67 -9.50
C VAL A 318 -28.30 6.94 -9.86
N SER A 319 -27.83 7.70 -10.83
CA SER A 319 -28.45 8.92 -11.31
C SER A 319 -29.90 8.71 -11.78
N ALA A 320 -30.67 9.81 -11.84
CA ALA A 320 -32.09 9.77 -12.19
C ALA A 320 -32.37 9.23 -13.61
N ASP A 321 -31.42 9.39 -14.53
CA ASP A 321 -31.47 8.82 -15.88
C ASP A 321 -31.00 7.36 -15.95
N GLY A 322 -30.54 6.79 -14.83
CA GLY A 322 -30.02 5.43 -14.75
C GLY A 322 -28.63 5.24 -15.35
N GLY A 323 -27.98 6.29 -15.84
CA GLY A 323 -26.75 6.16 -16.64
C GLY A 323 -25.44 6.18 -15.85
N ARG A 324 -25.45 6.72 -14.62
CA ARG A 324 -24.22 6.97 -13.84
C ARG A 324 -24.39 6.54 -12.39
N ILE A 325 -23.30 6.14 -11.76
CA ILE A 325 -23.17 5.90 -10.33
C ILE A 325 -22.31 7.03 -9.76
N ARG A 326 -22.83 7.81 -8.81
CA ARG A 326 -22.15 8.99 -8.25
C ARG A 326 -22.18 9.02 -6.74
N THR A 327 -21.08 9.42 -6.13
CA THR A 327 -21.10 9.83 -4.72
C THR A 327 -21.84 11.15 -4.57
N ALA A 328 -22.37 11.44 -3.38
CA ALA A 328 -23.01 12.73 -3.11
C ALA A 328 -21.97 13.86 -3.06
N ASP A 329 -22.44 15.11 -3.14
CA ASP A 329 -21.55 16.28 -3.04
C ASP A 329 -20.83 16.30 -1.69
N GLY A 330 -19.49 16.34 -1.74
CA GLY A 330 -18.66 16.27 -0.53
C GLY A 330 -18.48 14.87 0.03
N GLU A 331 -18.95 13.82 -0.65
CA GLU A 331 -18.68 12.42 -0.32
C GLU A 331 -17.79 11.77 -1.40
N GLY A 332 -16.96 10.81 -0.99
CA GLY A 332 -16.01 10.19 -1.90
C GLY A 332 -14.87 9.47 -1.20
N LEU A 333 -13.91 9.01 -1.99
CA LEU A 333 -12.75 8.27 -1.50
C LEU A 333 -11.66 9.24 -1.04
N GLY A 334 -11.24 9.16 0.23
CA GLY A 334 -10.05 9.88 0.73
C GLY A 334 -8.74 9.09 0.58
N TYR A 335 -8.86 7.77 0.36
CA TYR A 335 -7.76 6.84 0.18
C TYR A 335 -7.98 6.08 -1.13
N LEU A 336 -7.00 6.13 -2.02
CA LEU A 336 -7.10 5.70 -3.40
C LEU A 336 -6.23 4.47 -3.65
N THR A 337 -6.87 3.41 -4.08
CA THR A 337 -6.30 2.07 -4.29
C THR A 337 -7.25 1.29 -5.21
N TRP A 338 -7.48 0.01 -4.95
CA TRP A 338 -8.58 -0.75 -5.53
C TRP A 338 -9.91 -0.42 -4.86
N PHE A 339 -10.95 -0.25 -5.67
CA PHE A 339 -12.30 -0.10 -5.17
C PHE A 339 -13.33 -0.78 -6.07
N GLY A 340 -14.39 -1.30 -5.46
CA GLY A 340 -15.40 -2.13 -6.11
C GLY A 340 -16.80 -1.64 -5.79
N ILE A 341 -17.71 -1.82 -6.74
CA ILE A 341 -19.11 -1.41 -6.61
C ILE A 341 -19.99 -2.62 -6.31
N TYR A 342 -20.75 -2.55 -5.22
CA TYR A 342 -21.70 -3.59 -4.82
C TYR A 342 -23.11 -3.02 -4.71
N PRO A 343 -24.12 -3.64 -5.34
CA PRO A 343 -25.52 -3.32 -5.07
C PRO A 343 -25.86 -3.59 -3.60
N ARG A 344 -26.64 -2.69 -2.98
CA ARG A 344 -27.22 -2.91 -1.65
C ARG A 344 -28.47 -3.78 -1.68
#